data_AF-M9LNU3-F1
#
_entry.id   AF-M9LNU3-F1
#
_cell.length_a   1.000
_cell.length_b   1.000
_cell.length_c   1.000
_cell.angle_alpha   90.00
_cell.angle_beta   90.00
_cell.angle_gamma   90.00
#
_symmetry.space_group_name_H-M   'P 1'
#
loop_
_entity.id
_entity.type
_entity.pdbx_description
1 polymer ?
#
loop_
_entity_poly.entity_id
_entity_poly.type
_entity_poly.pdbx_seq_one_letter_code
_entity_poly.pdbx_strand_id
1 'polypeptide(L)'
;MVRVVAFLFIFLSVVWGAALFIVTKPATTNTPTEYRKRADALARALGLQKVQHKAQCSDVEMTAGTYISLVIGSFMIGLLISIVSGNYFFIALGVLLGYTVPLHLMKVNQRNRRNELLFEVPEYLKILTSKLLNFSNASYAMKDSLEDYNGSVKKMMQEASDSLRLGFSLETVLTELKVKIRLRRFDEFADKLLAAEANGYTEQAVASLKATIRGMSEDAIYVKKLQIKAKTEMKSTYVQALLIICLPIMLSLINTNSVNIFTGTLVGQIYVTFLVGVIMFCIFKKYNCLSLNLNEL
;
A
#
# COMPACT_ATOMS: atom_id res chain seq x y z
N MET A 1 0.10 -37.06 16.97
CA MET A 1 -0.50 -35.74 16.75
C MET A 1 -0.09 -34.69 17.80
N VAL A 2 -0.29 -34.91 19.12
CA VAL A 2 -0.03 -33.89 20.16
C VAL A 2 1.42 -33.37 20.20
N ARG A 3 2.42 -34.24 20.01
CA ARG A 3 3.84 -33.82 19.95
C ARG A 3 4.18 -32.94 18.74
N VAL A 4 3.49 -33.15 17.62
CA VAL A 4 3.68 -32.37 16.38
C VAL A 4 3.06 -30.98 16.52
N VAL A 5 1.90 -30.88 17.18
CA VAL A 5 1.22 -29.61 17.47
C VAL A 5 2.01 -28.76 18.46
N ALA A 6 2.59 -29.38 19.50
CA ALA A 6 3.45 -28.68 20.46
C ALA A 6 4.74 -28.16 19.81
N PHE A 7 5.37 -28.96 18.92
CA PHE A 7 6.55 -28.54 18.18
C PHE A 7 6.23 -27.41 17.18
N LEU A 8 5.05 -27.45 16.55
CA LEU A 8 4.55 -26.38 15.69
C LEU A 8 4.32 -25.08 16.45
N PHE A 9 3.77 -25.10 17.66
CA PHE A 9 3.57 -23.88 18.45
C PHE A 9 4.88 -23.24 18.90
N ILE A 10 5.86 -24.06 19.30
CA ILE A 10 7.20 -23.61 19.68
C ILE A 10 7.94 -23.07 18.45
N PHE A 11 7.85 -23.74 17.30
CA PHE A 11 8.49 -23.28 16.07
C PHE A 11 7.85 -22.01 15.52
N LEU A 12 6.52 -21.91 15.54
CA LEU A 12 5.78 -20.72 15.10
C LEU A 12 6.09 -19.51 16.00
N SER A 13 6.21 -19.70 17.32
CA SER A 13 6.59 -18.64 18.26
C SER A 13 8.06 -18.23 18.14
N VAL A 14 8.97 -19.16 17.83
CA VAL A 14 10.38 -18.84 17.51
C VAL A 14 10.51 -18.11 16.17
N VAL A 15 9.75 -18.49 15.15
CA VAL A 15 9.74 -17.82 13.83
C VAL A 15 9.11 -16.43 13.93
N TRP A 16 8.01 -16.26 14.68
CA TRP A 16 7.44 -14.94 14.95
C TRP A 16 8.33 -14.09 15.85
N GLY A 17 9.01 -14.68 16.84
CA GLY A 17 9.99 -14.00 17.67
C GLY A 17 11.20 -13.52 16.87
N ALA A 18 11.72 -14.34 15.94
CA ALA A 18 12.80 -13.96 15.04
C ALA A 18 12.36 -12.90 14.03
N ALA A 19 11.14 -13.00 13.49
CA ALA A 19 10.57 -11.99 12.60
C ALA A 19 10.40 -10.65 13.33
N LEU A 20 9.88 -10.65 14.57
CA LEU A 20 9.77 -9.45 15.40
C LEU A 20 11.16 -8.88 15.76
N PHE A 21 12.14 -9.72 16.08
CA PHE A 21 13.50 -9.28 16.44
C PHE A 21 14.28 -8.70 15.25
N ILE A 22 13.98 -9.14 14.02
CA ILE A 22 14.57 -8.58 12.79
C ILE A 22 13.85 -7.29 12.38
N VAL A 23 12.54 -7.19 12.61
CA VAL A 23 11.74 -5.97 12.34
C VAL A 23 12.06 -4.84 13.34
N THR A 24 12.51 -5.15 14.56
CA THR A 24 12.84 -4.14 15.59
C THR A 24 14.30 -3.71 15.62
N LYS A 25 15.21 -4.33 14.86
CA LYS A 25 16.59 -3.85 14.79
C LYS A 25 16.68 -2.64 13.86
N PRO A 26 16.99 -1.43 14.36
CA PRO A 26 17.27 -0.29 13.50
C PRO A 26 18.50 -0.62 12.64
N ALA A 27 18.37 -0.35 11.34
CA ALA A 27 19.41 -0.55 10.34
C ALA A 27 20.69 0.19 10.76
N THR A 28 21.60 -0.53 11.40
CA THR A 28 22.94 -0.05 11.72
C THR A 28 23.85 -0.47 10.57
N THR A 29 24.46 0.55 10.00
CA THR A 29 25.34 0.56 8.84
C THR A 29 26.58 -0.30 9.07
N ASN A 30 27.04 -0.94 7.98
CA ASN A 30 28.32 -1.67 7.78
C ASN A 30 28.22 -3.21 7.75
N THR A 31 27.92 -3.77 6.56
CA THR A 31 28.24 -5.19 6.22
C THR A 31 28.89 -5.30 4.83
N PRO A 32 29.74 -6.31 4.58
CA PRO A 32 30.82 -6.28 3.59
C PRO A 32 30.35 -6.51 2.14
N THR A 33 31.12 -5.97 1.20
CA THR A 33 30.85 -5.78 -0.24
C THR A 33 30.55 -7.04 -1.06
N GLU A 34 30.89 -8.24 -0.60
CA GLU A 34 30.61 -9.49 -1.32
C GLU A 34 29.14 -9.97 -1.19
N TYR A 35 28.52 -9.76 -0.03
CA TYR A 35 27.10 -10.11 0.18
C TYR A 35 26.18 -9.28 -0.72
N ARG A 36 26.55 -8.01 -0.95
CA ARG A 36 25.84 -7.09 -1.83
C ARG A 36 25.79 -7.60 -3.27
N LYS A 37 26.91 -8.13 -3.80
CA LYS A 37 26.99 -8.65 -5.18
C LYS A 37 26.14 -9.91 -5.39
N ARG A 38 26.10 -10.84 -4.42
CA ARG A 38 25.24 -12.04 -4.49
C ARG A 38 23.77 -11.72 -4.28
N ALA A 39 23.46 -10.79 -3.37
CA ALA A 39 22.11 -10.26 -3.19
C ALA A 39 21.62 -9.53 -4.46
N ASP A 40 22.48 -8.77 -5.14
CA ASP A 40 22.16 -8.08 -6.40
C ASP A 40 22.01 -9.03 -7.60
N ALA A 41 22.69 -10.19 -7.59
CA ALA A 41 22.50 -11.23 -8.61
C ALA A 41 21.17 -11.97 -8.42
N LEU A 42 20.83 -12.35 -7.18
CA LEU A 42 19.52 -12.88 -6.82
C LEU A 42 18.40 -11.87 -7.08
N ALA A 43 18.66 -10.59 -6.82
CA ALA A 43 17.72 -9.52 -7.09
C ALA A 43 17.45 -9.36 -8.58
N ARG A 44 18.48 -9.46 -9.43
CA ARG A 44 18.34 -9.47 -10.89
C ARG A 44 17.54 -10.68 -11.40
N ALA A 45 17.78 -11.87 -10.84
CA ALA A 45 17.02 -13.08 -11.19
C ALA A 45 15.55 -13.02 -10.73
N LEU A 46 15.28 -12.38 -9.59
CA LEU A 46 13.94 -12.15 -9.02
C LEU A 46 13.26 -10.88 -9.58
N GLY A 47 13.74 -10.27 -10.67
CA GLY A 47 13.04 -9.14 -11.31
C GLY A 47 13.02 -7.83 -10.51
N LEU A 48 13.90 -7.65 -9.51
CA LEU A 48 13.94 -6.46 -8.64
C LEU A 48 14.27 -5.15 -9.39
N GLN A 49 14.82 -5.17 -10.61
CA GLN A 49 15.08 -3.93 -11.35
C GLN A 49 13.79 -3.15 -11.66
N LYS A 50 12.67 -3.84 -11.93
CA LYS A 50 11.36 -3.18 -12.13
C LYS A 50 10.77 -2.63 -10.83
N VAL A 51 11.20 -3.19 -9.69
CA VAL A 51 10.78 -2.80 -8.34
C VAL A 51 11.60 -1.61 -7.84
N GLN A 52 12.92 -1.60 -8.04
CA GLN A 52 13.81 -0.50 -7.65
C GLN A 52 13.55 0.76 -8.49
N HIS A 53 13.34 0.63 -9.80
CA HIS A 53 12.98 1.78 -10.65
C HIS A 53 11.59 2.35 -10.29
N LYS A 54 10.66 1.54 -9.78
CA LYS A 54 9.36 2.03 -9.27
C LYS A 54 9.44 2.57 -7.84
N ALA A 55 10.33 2.04 -7.01
CA ALA A 55 10.58 2.51 -5.65
C ALA A 55 11.33 3.85 -5.62
N GLN A 56 12.19 4.15 -6.59
CA GLN A 56 12.81 5.49 -6.68
C GLN A 56 11.80 6.59 -7.03
N CYS A 57 10.68 6.25 -7.69
CA CYS A 57 9.62 7.20 -8.03
C CYS A 57 8.50 7.28 -6.98
N SER A 58 8.55 6.49 -5.92
CA SER A 58 7.55 6.46 -4.86
C SER A 58 8.29 6.38 -3.55
N ASP A 59 8.31 7.48 -2.80
CA ASP A 59 8.93 7.78 -1.50
C ASP A 59 8.70 6.71 -0.40
N VAL A 60 9.01 5.45 -0.73
CA VAL A 60 8.77 4.23 0.00
C VAL A 60 10.09 3.48 -0.07
N GLU A 61 10.90 3.66 0.97
CA GLU A 61 12.16 2.96 1.17
C GLU A 61 11.89 1.48 1.49
N MET A 62 11.42 0.71 0.51
CA MET A 62 11.48 -0.74 0.61
C MET A 62 12.93 -1.16 0.44
N THR A 63 13.63 -1.28 1.56
CA THR A 63 14.95 -1.89 1.64
C THR A 63 14.87 -3.29 1.04
N ALA A 64 15.82 -3.66 0.18
CA ALA A 64 15.86 -4.98 -0.47
C ALA A 64 15.75 -6.15 0.53
N GLY A 65 16.21 -5.95 1.77
CA GLY A 65 16.03 -6.89 2.88
C GLY A 65 14.58 -7.19 3.23
N THR A 66 13.68 -6.21 3.20
CA THR A 66 12.24 -6.40 3.47
C THR A 66 11.54 -7.20 2.37
N TYR A 67 11.98 -7.03 1.12
CA TYR A 67 11.47 -7.84 0.01
C TYR A 67 11.91 -9.30 0.15
N ILE A 68 13.20 -9.52 0.42
CA ILE A 68 13.77 -10.86 0.58
C ILE A 68 13.13 -11.58 1.78
N SER A 69 12.91 -10.89 2.90
CA SER A 69 12.25 -11.48 4.06
C SER A 69 10.79 -11.89 3.79
N LEU A 70 10.05 -11.11 2.99
CA LEU A 70 8.70 -11.48 2.55
C LEU A 70 8.68 -12.71 1.64
N VAL A 71 9.63 -12.80 0.70
CA VAL A 71 9.76 -13.96 -0.20
C VAL A 71 10.11 -15.22 0.59
N ILE A 72 11.09 -15.14 1.49
CA ILE A 72 11.49 -16.24 2.36
C ILE A 72 10.32 -16.64 3.28
N GLY A 73 9.62 -15.66 3.87
CA GLY A 73 8.45 -15.91 4.70
C GLY A 73 7.35 -16.67 3.95
N SER A 74 7.03 -16.27 2.72
CA SER A 74 6.05 -16.97 1.89
C SER A 74 6.49 -18.40 1.54
N PHE A 75 7.78 -18.59 1.25
CA PHE A 75 8.34 -19.92 1.00
C PHE A 75 8.22 -20.82 2.24
N MET A 76 8.57 -20.30 3.42
CA MET A 76 8.46 -21.03 4.69
C MET A 76 7.02 -21.40 5.02
N ILE A 77 6.06 -20.51 4.74
CA ILE A 77 4.63 -20.80 4.92
C ILE A 77 4.19 -21.91 3.95
N GLY A 78 4.57 -21.84 2.67
CA GLY A 78 4.26 -22.88 1.69
C GLY A 78 4.86 -24.24 2.06
N LEU A 79 6.08 -24.24 2.59
CA LEU A 79 6.77 -25.43 3.09
C LEU A 79 6.08 -26.01 4.32
N LEU A 80 5.64 -25.17 5.26
CA LEU A 80 4.90 -25.60 6.45
C LEU A 80 3.56 -26.24 6.07
N ILE A 81 2.82 -25.62 5.16
CA ILE A 81 1.55 -26.18 4.64
C ILE A 81 1.81 -27.51 3.94
N SER A 82 2.88 -27.61 3.16
CA SER A 82 3.26 -28.83 2.46
C SER A 82 3.54 -30.00 3.42
N ILE A 83 4.26 -29.75 4.52
CA ILE A 83 4.53 -30.76 5.56
C ILE A 83 3.24 -31.19 6.27
N VAL A 84 2.38 -30.24 6.64
CA VAL A 84 1.12 -30.53 7.35
C VAL A 84 0.14 -31.30 6.47
N SER A 85 0.02 -30.92 5.19
CA SER A 85 -0.90 -31.55 4.25
C SER A 85 -0.34 -32.81 3.57
N GLY A 86 0.96 -33.07 3.68
CA GLY A 86 1.64 -34.16 2.97
C GLY A 86 1.70 -33.96 1.46
N ASN A 87 1.57 -32.73 0.98
CA ASN A 87 1.41 -32.39 -0.43
C ASN A 87 2.51 -31.41 -0.88
N TYR A 88 3.39 -31.87 -1.76
CA TYR A 88 4.54 -31.11 -2.26
C TYR A 88 4.16 -29.94 -3.19
N PHE A 89 2.98 -29.97 -3.81
CA PHE A 89 2.53 -28.92 -4.73
C PHE A 89 2.28 -27.57 -4.04
N PHE A 90 2.08 -27.55 -2.71
CA PHE A 90 2.00 -26.31 -1.93
C PHE A 90 3.33 -25.54 -1.88
N ILE A 91 4.47 -26.21 -2.09
CA ILE A 91 5.78 -25.54 -2.18
C ILE A 91 5.80 -24.65 -3.43
N ALA A 92 5.36 -25.17 -4.57
CA ALA A 92 5.27 -24.42 -5.82
C ALA A 92 4.31 -23.23 -5.69
N LEU A 93 3.18 -23.43 -5.01
CA LEU A 93 2.23 -22.34 -4.71
C LEU A 93 2.87 -21.27 -3.82
N GLY A 94 3.58 -21.66 -2.76
CA GLY A 94 4.26 -20.73 -1.84
C GLY A 94 5.33 -19.87 -2.51
N VAL A 95 6.06 -20.44 -3.48
CA VAL A 95 7.04 -19.68 -4.31
C VAL A 95 6.33 -18.67 -5.20
N LEU A 96 5.24 -19.07 -5.87
CA LEU A 96 4.46 -18.19 -6.75
C LEU A 96 3.83 -17.02 -5.97
N LEU A 97 3.36 -17.30 -4.75
CA LEU A 97 2.86 -16.29 -3.81
C LEU A 97 3.97 -15.34 -3.33
N GLY A 98 5.14 -15.89 -3.02
CA GLY A 98 6.28 -15.11 -2.55
C GLY A 98 6.72 -14.04 -3.53
N TYR A 99 6.58 -14.31 -4.84
CA TYR A 99 6.87 -13.32 -5.87
C TYR A 99 5.75 -12.29 -6.08
N THR A 100 4.49 -12.72 -6.04
CA THR A 100 3.33 -11.88 -6.39
C THR A 100 2.89 -10.94 -5.26
N VAL A 101 2.96 -11.39 -4.01
CA VAL A 101 2.56 -10.61 -2.81
C VAL A 101 3.35 -9.30 -2.65
N PRO A 102 4.69 -9.26 -2.70
CA PRO A 102 5.43 -8.02 -2.45
C PRO A 102 5.19 -6.97 -3.54
N LEU A 103 5.06 -7.37 -4.80
CA LEU A 103 4.67 -6.49 -5.91
C LEU A 103 3.32 -5.83 -5.67
N HIS A 104 2.41 -6.56 -5.02
CA HIS A 104 1.10 -6.06 -4.70
C HIS A 104 1.13 -5.08 -3.54
N LEU A 105 1.83 -5.41 -2.44
CA LEU A 105 1.97 -4.54 -1.27
C LEU A 105 2.52 -3.15 -1.64
N MET A 106 3.49 -3.08 -2.56
CA MET A 106 4.00 -1.81 -3.07
C MET A 106 2.93 -0.93 -3.68
N LYS A 107 2.06 -1.50 -4.52
CA LYS A 107 0.94 -0.78 -5.14
C LYS A 107 -0.05 -0.30 -4.10
N VAL A 108 -0.30 -1.11 -3.06
CA VAL A 108 -1.19 -0.73 -1.96
C VAL A 108 -0.63 0.46 -1.20
N ASN A 109 0.66 0.47 -0.88
CA ASN A 109 1.27 1.55 -0.12
C ASN A 109 1.24 2.88 -0.90
N GLN A 110 1.62 2.85 -2.19
CA GLN A 110 1.54 4.01 -3.07
C GLN A 110 0.10 4.57 -3.14
N ARG A 111 -0.89 3.67 -3.19
CA ARG A 111 -2.30 4.05 -3.20
C ARG A 111 -2.75 4.66 -1.89
N ASN A 112 -2.35 4.09 -0.75
CA ASN A 112 -2.69 4.64 0.56
C ASN A 112 -2.15 6.06 0.69
N ARG A 113 -0.91 6.30 0.26
CA ARG A 113 -0.32 7.64 0.25
C ARG A 113 -1.11 8.61 -0.64
N ARG A 114 -1.52 8.18 -1.84
CA ARG A 114 -2.37 9.01 -2.71
C ARG A 114 -3.72 9.32 -2.08
N ASN A 115 -4.32 8.35 -1.39
CA ASN A 115 -5.58 8.55 -0.69
C ASN A 115 -5.42 9.54 0.46
N GLU A 116 -4.36 9.43 1.27
CA GLU A 116 -4.05 10.40 2.33
C GLU A 116 -3.98 11.83 1.76
N LEU A 117 -3.25 12.02 0.66
CA LEU A 117 -3.19 13.32 -0.04
C LEU A 117 -4.58 13.81 -0.49
N LEU A 118 -5.41 12.93 -1.04
CA LEU A 118 -6.77 13.28 -1.48
C LEU A 118 -7.65 13.79 -0.32
N PHE A 119 -7.48 13.25 0.88
CA PHE A 119 -8.26 13.64 2.06
C PHE A 119 -7.70 14.87 2.78
N GLU A 120 -6.38 14.94 2.90
CA GLU A 120 -5.71 15.90 3.76
C GLU A 120 -5.36 17.22 3.06
N VAL A 121 -5.10 17.20 1.74
CA VAL A 121 -4.81 18.41 0.97
C VAL A 121 -5.99 19.41 1.01
N PRO A 122 -7.24 19.01 0.76
CA PRO A 122 -8.37 19.95 0.81
C PRO A 122 -8.57 20.59 2.19
N GLU A 123 -8.28 19.84 3.26
CA GLU A 123 -8.36 20.32 4.64
C GLU A 123 -7.32 21.41 4.90
N TYR A 124 -6.06 21.18 4.53
CA TYR A 124 -5.02 22.20 4.61
C TYR A 124 -5.35 23.44 3.76
N LEU A 125 -5.79 23.24 2.52
CA LEU A 125 -6.13 24.33 1.61
C LEU A 125 -7.28 25.20 2.13
N LYS A 126 -8.22 24.61 2.88
CA LYS A 126 -9.30 25.35 3.55
C LYS A 126 -8.75 26.31 4.60
N ILE A 127 -7.79 25.87 5.42
CA ILE A 127 -7.12 26.70 6.43
C ILE A 127 -6.32 27.81 5.74
N LEU A 128 -5.53 27.46 4.72
CA LEU A 128 -4.78 28.42 3.91
C LEU A 128 -5.70 29.50 3.33
N THR A 129 -6.80 29.10 2.69
CA THR A 129 -7.73 30.02 2.04
C THR A 129 -8.47 30.92 3.02
N SER A 130 -8.70 30.46 4.27
CA SER A 130 -9.22 31.34 5.31
C SER A 130 -8.22 32.41 5.76
N LYS A 131 -6.92 32.11 5.70
CA LYS A 131 -5.84 33.03 6.10
C LYS A 131 -5.44 33.99 4.99
N LEU A 132 -5.65 33.63 3.72
CA LEU A 132 -5.37 34.49 2.55
C LEU A 132 -6.12 35.84 2.56
N LEU A 133 -7.26 35.94 3.24
CA LEU A 133 -7.96 37.23 3.41
C LEU A 133 -7.25 38.16 4.41
N ASN A 134 -6.53 37.60 5.38
CA ASN A 134 -5.88 38.34 6.45
C ASN A 134 -4.44 38.76 6.09
N PHE A 135 -3.83 38.09 5.10
CA PHE A 135 -2.45 38.35 4.68
C PHE A 135 -2.40 38.72 3.21
N SER A 136 -1.71 39.82 2.90
CA SER A 136 -1.46 40.25 1.51
C SER A 136 -0.42 39.40 0.77
N ASN A 137 0.21 38.43 1.44
CA ASN A 137 1.30 37.62 0.89
C ASN A 137 1.06 36.12 1.16
N ALA A 138 1.06 35.32 0.09
CA ALA A 138 0.90 33.87 0.13
C ALA A 138 1.90 33.16 1.06
N SER A 139 3.16 33.63 1.13
CA SER A 139 4.20 33.02 1.96
C SER A 139 3.84 33.10 3.45
N TYR A 140 3.35 34.25 3.92
CA TYR A 140 2.91 34.42 5.31
C TYR A 140 1.63 33.63 5.59
N ALA A 141 0.66 33.63 4.67
CA ALA A 141 -0.55 32.82 4.80
C ALA A 141 -0.25 31.32 4.89
N MET A 142 0.70 30.82 4.08
CA MET A 142 1.17 29.43 4.14
C MET A 142 1.83 29.11 5.48
N LYS A 143 2.75 29.96 5.94
CA LYS A 143 3.42 29.75 7.23
C LYS A 143 2.42 29.71 8.38
N ASP A 144 1.53 30.69 8.45
CA ASP A 144 0.51 30.79 9.49
C ASP A 144 -0.45 29.57 9.43
N SER A 145 -0.80 29.10 8.24
CA SER A 145 -1.65 27.90 8.08
C SER A 145 -0.99 26.60 8.54
N LEU A 146 0.36 26.53 8.53
CA LEU A 146 1.11 25.37 9.00
C LEU A 146 1.18 25.25 10.52
N GLU A 147 1.04 26.36 11.24
CA GLU A 147 0.98 26.36 12.71
C GLU A 147 -0.32 25.69 13.20
N ASP A 148 -1.42 25.94 12.50
CA ASP A 148 -2.75 25.38 12.84
C ASP A 148 -2.99 23.96 12.28
N TYR A 149 -2.11 23.46 11.42
CA TYR A 149 -2.28 22.18 10.74
C TYR A 149 -1.34 21.09 11.26
N ASN A 150 -1.88 19.90 11.53
CA ASN A 150 -1.14 18.76 12.12
C ASN A 150 -1.26 17.44 11.32
N GLY A 151 -1.55 17.51 10.01
CA GLY A 151 -1.66 16.31 9.16
C GLY A 151 -0.36 15.82 8.53
N SER A 152 -0.44 14.70 7.80
CA SER A 152 0.71 14.06 7.13
C SER A 152 1.27 14.88 5.95
N VAL A 153 0.49 15.82 5.42
CA VAL A 153 0.89 16.75 4.35
C VAL A 153 1.69 17.93 4.90
N LYS A 154 1.78 18.11 6.24
CA LYS A 154 2.47 19.24 6.87
C LYS A 154 3.92 19.39 6.39
N LYS A 155 4.69 18.30 6.35
CA LYS A 155 6.09 18.32 5.88
C LYS A 155 6.21 18.81 4.43
N MET A 156 5.33 18.32 3.55
CA MET A 156 5.31 18.72 2.14
C MET A 156 4.97 20.22 1.98
N MET A 157 4.00 20.71 2.74
CA MET A 157 3.60 22.11 2.71
C MET A 157 4.62 23.02 3.42
N GLN A 158 5.35 22.50 4.40
CA GLN A 158 6.46 23.19 5.05
C GLN A 158 7.63 23.38 4.09
N GLU A 159 8.03 22.34 3.34
CA GLU A 159 9.03 22.45 2.26
C GLU A 159 8.64 23.53 1.23
N ALA A 160 7.36 23.60 0.87
CA ALA A 160 6.85 24.63 -0.03
C ALA A 160 6.91 26.04 0.59
N SER A 161 6.50 26.19 1.86
CA SER A 161 6.58 27.47 2.57
C SER A 161 8.01 27.95 2.74
N ASP A 162 8.94 27.05 3.07
CA ASP A 162 10.36 27.37 3.19
C ASP A 162 10.96 27.77 1.84
N SER A 163 10.55 27.14 0.74
CA SER A 163 10.95 27.54 -0.62
C SER A 163 10.50 28.97 -0.96
N LEU A 164 9.26 29.36 -0.61
CA LEU A 164 8.81 30.75 -0.77
C LEU A 164 9.65 31.73 0.06
N ARG A 165 10.04 31.35 1.28
CA ARG A 165 10.89 32.18 2.15
C ARG A 165 12.32 32.32 1.63
N LEU A 166 12.82 31.33 0.90
CA LEU A 166 14.13 31.37 0.23
C LEU A 166 14.12 32.23 -1.05
N GLY A 167 12.97 32.81 -1.42
CA GLY A 167 12.84 33.74 -2.55
C GLY A 167 12.43 33.07 -3.86
N PHE A 168 12.03 31.79 -3.86
CA PHE A 168 11.43 31.17 -5.04
C PHE A 168 10.06 31.78 -5.32
N SER A 169 9.70 31.91 -6.60
CA SER A 169 8.39 32.44 -7.00
C SER A 169 7.26 31.48 -6.61
N LEU A 170 6.06 32.02 -6.35
CA LEU A 170 4.88 31.20 -6.05
C LEU A 170 4.57 30.21 -7.17
N GLU A 171 4.75 30.63 -8.42
CA GLU A 171 4.60 29.77 -9.59
C GLU A 171 5.53 28.55 -9.57
N THR A 172 6.80 28.74 -9.22
CA THR A 172 7.78 27.64 -9.15
C THR A 172 7.39 26.65 -8.06
N VAL A 173 7.06 27.15 -6.86
CA VAL A 173 6.69 26.32 -5.70
C VAL A 173 5.39 25.55 -5.96
N LEU A 174 4.39 26.20 -6.56
CA LEU A 174 3.14 25.54 -6.93
C LEU A 174 3.38 24.49 -8.01
N THR A 175 4.25 24.74 -8.99
CA THR A 175 4.59 23.77 -10.03
C THR A 175 5.23 22.50 -9.44
N GLU A 176 6.14 22.65 -8.47
CA GLU A 176 6.69 21.51 -7.74
C GLU A 176 5.62 20.77 -6.91
N LEU A 177 4.73 21.50 -6.25
CA LEU A 177 3.60 20.91 -5.51
C LEU A 177 2.64 20.14 -6.43
N LYS A 178 2.35 20.64 -7.64
CA LYS A 178 1.54 19.94 -8.65
C LYS A 178 2.15 18.58 -9.00
N VAL A 179 3.48 18.53 -9.20
CA VAL A 179 4.22 17.29 -9.50
C VAL A 179 4.19 16.29 -8.34
N LYS A 180 4.23 16.77 -7.09
CA LYS A 180 4.16 15.95 -5.87
C LYS A 180 2.75 15.43 -5.57
N ILE A 181 1.73 16.29 -5.69
CA ILE A 181 0.34 15.99 -5.29
C ILE A 181 -0.40 15.22 -6.38
N ARG A 182 -0.19 15.57 -7.66
CA ARG A 182 -0.80 14.90 -8.84
C ARG A 182 -2.33 14.75 -8.75
N LEU A 183 -3.02 15.81 -8.33
CA LEU A 183 -4.48 15.87 -8.31
C LEU A 183 -4.94 16.95 -9.29
N ARG A 184 -5.79 16.59 -10.27
CA ARG A 184 -6.28 17.54 -11.30
C ARG A 184 -6.90 18.80 -10.70
N ARG A 185 -7.72 18.66 -9.65
CA ARG A 185 -8.33 19.81 -8.98
C ARG A 185 -7.31 20.66 -8.23
N PHE A 186 -6.19 20.09 -7.80
CA PHE A 186 -5.12 20.84 -7.17
C PHE A 186 -4.45 21.77 -8.19
N ASP A 187 -4.31 21.32 -9.44
CA ASP A 187 -3.80 22.15 -10.52
C ASP A 187 -4.72 23.37 -10.74
N GLU A 188 -6.03 23.16 -10.80
CA GLU A 188 -7.03 24.24 -10.88
C GLU A 188 -6.97 25.20 -9.69
N PHE A 189 -6.74 24.68 -8.48
CA PHE A 189 -6.57 25.51 -7.28
C PHE A 189 -5.31 26.37 -7.37
N ALA A 190 -4.18 25.78 -7.78
CA ALA A 190 -2.92 26.49 -7.93
C ALA A 190 -3.00 27.60 -9.00
N ASP A 191 -3.67 27.34 -10.12
CA ASP A 191 -3.87 28.35 -11.18
C ASP A 191 -4.72 29.52 -10.68
N LYS A 192 -5.78 29.23 -9.92
CA LYS A 192 -6.60 30.26 -9.28
C LYS A 192 -5.85 31.03 -8.20
N LEU A 193 -4.93 30.38 -7.49
CA LEU A 193 -4.12 31.03 -6.46
C LEU A 193 -3.12 32.00 -7.08
N LEU A 194 -2.49 31.63 -8.21
CA LEU A 194 -1.63 32.53 -8.98
C LEU A 194 -2.41 33.71 -9.56
N ALA A 195 -3.60 33.47 -10.10
CA ALA A 195 -4.48 34.54 -10.55
C ALA A 195 -4.90 35.48 -9.40
N ALA A 196 -5.09 34.95 -8.19
CA ALA A 196 -5.41 35.74 -7.00
C ALA A 196 -4.20 36.54 -6.50
N GLU A 197 -2.97 36.03 -6.63
CA GLU A 197 -1.76 36.78 -6.30
C GLU A 197 -1.57 37.97 -7.27
N ALA A 198 -1.77 37.75 -8.57
CA ALA A 198 -1.61 38.80 -9.58
C ALA A 198 -2.68 39.92 -9.50
N ASN A 199 -3.93 39.56 -9.18
CA ASN A 199 -5.06 40.51 -9.12
C ASN A 199 -5.37 41.02 -7.69
N GLY A 200 -4.68 40.49 -6.67
CA GLY A 200 -4.99 40.71 -5.26
C GLY A 200 -6.04 39.73 -4.70
N TYR A 201 -5.94 39.46 -3.40
CA TYR A 201 -6.81 38.52 -2.67
C TYR A 201 -8.20 39.12 -2.36
N THR A 202 -8.97 39.44 -3.40
CA THR A 202 -10.36 39.91 -3.25
C THR A 202 -11.27 38.79 -2.73
N GLU A 203 -12.37 39.14 -2.07
CA GLU A 203 -13.39 38.18 -1.61
C GLU A 203 -13.87 37.23 -2.72
N GLN A 204 -14.01 37.72 -3.94
CA GLN A 204 -14.41 36.92 -5.10
C GLN A 204 -13.35 35.89 -5.50
N ALA A 205 -12.06 36.24 -5.45
CA ALA A 205 -10.97 35.32 -5.74
C ALA A 205 -10.91 34.20 -4.68
N VAL A 206 -11.05 34.57 -3.40
CA VAL A 206 -11.12 33.63 -2.28
C VAL A 206 -12.37 32.75 -2.36
N ALA A 207 -13.51 33.27 -2.80
CA ALA A 207 -14.72 32.48 -3.02
C ALA A 207 -14.51 31.41 -4.12
N SER A 208 -13.81 31.75 -5.21
CA SER A 208 -13.46 30.80 -6.28
C SER A 208 -12.50 29.70 -5.79
N LEU A 209 -11.53 30.04 -4.93
CA LEU A 209 -10.66 29.07 -4.27
C LEU A 209 -11.45 28.13 -3.36
N LYS A 210 -12.35 28.67 -2.52
CA LYS A 210 -13.24 27.88 -1.65
C LYS A 210 -14.15 26.93 -2.45
N ALA A 211 -14.69 27.39 -3.59
CA ALA A 211 -15.48 26.54 -4.47
C ALA A 211 -14.69 25.34 -5.01
N THR A 212 -13.42 25.56 -5.36
CA THR A 212 -12.51 24.50 -5.85
C THR A 212 -12.19 23.49 -4.73
N ILE A 213 -11.90 23.98 -3.52
CA ILE A 213 -11.66 23.13 -2.34
C ILE A 213 -12.90 22.30 -1.99
N ARG A 214 -14.10 22.88 -2.12
CA ARG A 214 -15.35 22.14 -1.91
C ARG A 214 -15.49 20.99 -2.92
N GLY A 215 -15.20 21.23 -4.19
CA GLY A 215 -15.17 20.18 -5.21
C GLY A 215 -14.17 19.07 -4.88
N MET A 216 -12.97 19.40 -4.39
CA MET A 216 -12.01 18.40 -3.92
C MET A 216 -12.53 17.58 -2.73
N SER A 217 -13.21 18.24 -1.80
CA SER A 217 -13.77 17.60 -0.61
C SER A 217 -14.91 16.65 -0.98
N GLU A 218 -15.74 17.03 -1.95
CA GLU A 218 -16.80 16.19 -2.51
C GLU A 218 -16.23 14.95 -3.22
N ASP A 219 -15.19 15.12 -4.04
CA ASP A 219 -14.46 14.01 -4.66
C ASP A 219 -13.85 13.06 -3.61
N ALA A 220 -13.22 13.62 -2.56
CA ALA A 220 -12.67 12.84 -1.46
C ALA A 220 -13.76 12.01 -0.76
N ILE A 221 -14.91 12.62 -0.45
CA ILE A 221 -16.06 11.92 0.13
C ILE A 221 -16.57 10.81 -0.80
N TYR A 222 -16.64 11.07 -2.11
CA TYR A 222 -17.06 10.08 -3.09
C TYR A 222 -16.10 8.88 -3.13
N VAL A 223 -14.79 9.12 -3.19
CA VAL A 223 -13.75 8.08 -3.12
C VAL A 223 -13.85 7.31 -1.81
N LYS A 224 -14.08 7.98 -0.67
CA LYS A 224 -14.28 7.31 0.63
C LYS A 224 -15.48 6.37 0.62
N LYS A 225 -16.63 6.82 0.08
CA LYS A 225 -17.84 5.99 -0.05
C LYS A 225 -17.56 4.75 -0.90
N LEU A 226 -16.86 4.91 -2.02
CA LEU A 226 -16.47 3.78 -2.86
C LEU A 226 -15.52 2.82 -2.16
N GLN A 227 -14.55 3.32 -1.38
CA GLN A 227 -13.66 2.47 -0.58
C GLN A 227 -14.43 1.67 0.47
N ILE A 228 -15.41 2.27 1.13
CA ILE A 228 -16.27 1.57 2.11
C ILE A 228 -17.06 0.47 1.41
N LYS A 229 -17.70 0.77 0.27
CA LYS A 229 -18.44 -0.22 -0.52
C LYS A 229 -17.53 -1.38 -0.97
N ALA A 230 -16.36 -1.03 -1.52
CA ALA A 230 -15.33 -1.97 -1.92
C ALA A 230 -14.88 -2.88 -0.76
N LYS A 231 -14.63 -2.33 0.43
CA LYS A 231 -14.22 -3.10 1.61
C LYS A 231 -15.31 -4.08 2.05
N THR A 232 -16.57 -3.69 1.96
CA THR A 232 -17.71 -4.56 2.26
C THR A 232 -17.82 -5.72 1.26
N GLU A 233 -17.70 -5.44 -0.04
CA GLU A 233 -17.69 -6.48 -1.08
C GLU A 233 -16.51 -7.45 -0.94
N MET A 234 -15.35 -6.94 -0.51
CA MET A 234 -14.19 -7.79 -0.22
C MET A 234 -14.45 -8.73 0.95
N LYS A 235 -15.01 -8.23 2.06
CA LYS A 235 -15.35 -9.07 3.22
C LYS A 235 -16.25 -10.25 2.80
N SER A 236 -17.28 -9.98 2.00
CA SER A 236 -18.17 -11.04 1.49
C SER A 236 -17.42 -12.09 0.66
N THR A 237 -16.49 -11.65 -0.19
CA THR A 237 -15.65 -12.57 -1.00
C THR A 237 -14.75 -13.45 -0.13
N TYR A 238 -14.13 -12.89 0.91
CA TYR A 238 -13.29 -13.66 1.82
C TYR A 238 -14.08 -14.72 2.57
N VAL A 239 -15.31 -14.41 3.00
CA VAL A 239 -16.20 -15.37 3.66
C VAL A 239 -16.57 -16.52 2.70
N GLN A 240 -16.91 -16.20 1.44
CA GLN A 240 -17.21 -17.21 0.42
C GLN A 240 -16.00 -18.10 0.11
N ALA A 241 -14.81 -17.50 -0.05
CA ALA A 241 -13.57 -18.23 -0.27
C ALA A 241 -13.25 -19.17 0.90
N LEU A 242 -13.45 -18.72 2.14
CA LEU A 242 -13.25 -19.53 3.35
C LEU A 242 -14.19 -20.74 3.38
N LEU A 243 -15.48 -20.54 3.03
CA LEU A 243 -16.45 -21.64 2.96
C LEU A 243 -16.05 -22.71 1.93
N ILE A 244 -15.57 -22.29 0.75
CA ILE A 244 -15.13 -23.22 -0.30
C ILE A 244 -13.90 -24.02 0.14
N ILE A 245 -12.94 -23.40 0.86
CA ILE A 245 -11.75 -24.08 1.38
C ILE A 245 -12.11 -25.04 2.52
N CYS A 246 -13.11 -24.72 3.33
CA CYS A 246 -13.54 -25.55 4.46
C CYS A 246 -14.17 -26.88 4.00
N LEU A 247 -14.83 -26.90 2.85
CA LEU A 247 -15.56 -28.06 2.33
C LEU A 247 -14.67 -29.32 2.13
N PRO A 248 -13.53 -29.28 1.42
CA PRO A 248 -12.65 -30.44 1.30
C PRO A 248 -12.03 -30.87 2.63
N ILE A 249 -11.80 -29.93 3.57
CA ILE A 249 -11.30 -30.25 4.92
C ILE A 249 -12.36 -31.03 5.70
N MET A 250 -13.62 -30.61 5.64
CA MET A 250 -14.73 -31.31 6.29
C MET A 250 -14.94 -32.71 5.71
N LEU A 251 -14.94 -32.84 4.37
CA LEU A 251 -15.05 -34.16 3.70
C LEU A 251 -13.89 -35.09 4.08
N SER A 252 -12.69 -34.52 4.24
CA SER A 252 -11.51 -35.25 4.71
C SER A 252 -11.63 -35.75 6.16
N LEU A 253 -12.38 -35.06 7.03
CA LEU A 253 -12.60 -35.50 8.42
C LEU A 253 -13.65 -36.61 8.51
N ILE A 254 -14.68 -36.55 7.64
CA ILE A 254 -15.78 -37.52 7.61
C ILE A 254 -15.32 -38.88 7.04
N ASN A 255 -14.37 -38.90 6.11
CA ASN A 255 -13.89 -40.13 5.47
C ASN A 255 -12.77 -40.81 6.30
N THR A 256 -13.11 -41.31 7.49
CA THR A 256 -12.12 -41.82 8.47
C THR A 256 -11.73 -43.29 8.29
N ASN A 257 -12.43 -44.06 7.43
CA ASN A 257 -12.24 -45.51 7.28
C ASN A 257 -11.46 -45.94 6.01
N SER A 258 -11.16 -45.01 5.10
CA SER A 258 -10.36 -45.26 3.90
C SER A 258 -9.21 -44.27 3.81
N VAL A 259 -8.11 -44.63 3.14
CA VAL A 259 -6.98 -43.71 2.86
C VAL A 259 -7.58 -42.43 2.32
N ASN A 260 -7.40 -41.33 3.06
CA ASN A 260 -8.04 -40.06 2.75
C ASN A 260 -7.79 -39.68 1.29
N ILE A 261 -8.83 -39.76 0.47
CA ILE A 261 -8.72 -39.65 -0.99
C ILE A 261 -8.12 -38.29 -1.38
N PHE A 262 -8.32 -37.26 -0.56
CA PHE A 262 -7.84 -35.90 -0.81
C PHE A 262 -6.35 -35.69 -0.51
N THR A 263 -5.78 -36.39 0.48
CA THR A 263 -4.35 -36.23 0.85
C THR A 263 -3.48 -37.40 0.43
N GLY A 264 -4.05 -38.60 0.31
CA GLY A 264 -3.32 -39.83 0.01
C GLY A 264 -3.21 -40.17 -1.48
N THR A 265 -4.05 -39.61 -2.34
CA THR A 265 -3.98 -39.85 -3.80
C THR A 265 -3.36 -38.65 -4.52
N LEU A 266 -2.52 -38.91 -5.53
CA LEU A 266 -1.94 -37.87 -6.39
C LEU A 266 -3.02 -36.97 -7.01
N VAL A 267 -4.15 -37.56 -7.41
CA VAL A 267 -5.28 -36.84 -8.00
C VAL A 267 -5.93 -35.90 -6.99
N GLY A 268 -6.13 -36.34 -5.73
CA GLY A 268 -6.65 -35.51 -4.65
C GLY A 268 -5.73 -34.33 -4.31
N GLN A 269 -4.42 -34.58 -4.26
CA GLN A 269 -3.42 -33.53 -3.99
C GLN A 269 -3.41 -32.44 -5.08
N ILE A 270 -3.49 -32.84 -6.36
CA ILE A 270 -3.58 -31.90 -7.49
C ILE A 270 -4.87 -31.09 -7.40
N TYR A 271 -6.01 -31.75 -7.15
CA TYR A 271 -7.31 -31.09 -7.04
C TYR A 271 -7.35 -30.02 -5.95
N VAL A 272 -6.89 -30.36 -4.73
CA VAL A 272 -6.88 -29.42 -3.59
C VAL A 272 -5.96 -28.24 -3.87
N THR A 273 -4.76 -28.49 -4.42
CA THR A 273 -3.82 -27.41 -4.74
C THR A 273 -4.39 -26.48 -5.82
N PHE A 274 -5.00 -27.05 -6.86
CA PHE A 274 -5.63 -26.29 -7.93
C PHE A 274 -6.79 -25.43 -7.39
N LEU A 275 -7.65 -26.00 -6.53
CA LEU A 275 -8.75 -25.28 -5.91
C LEU A 275 -8.27 -24.09 -5.08
N VAL A 276 -7.24 -24.27 -4.23
CA VAL A 276 -6.64 -23.18 -3.46
C VAL A 276 -6.00 -22.14 -4.38
N GLY A 277 -5.31 -22.58 -5.44
CA GLY A 277 -4.70 -21.71 -6.44
C GLY A 277 -5.72 -20.83 -7.17
N VAL A 278 -6.85 -21.41 -7.62
CA VAL A 278 -7.94 -20.69 -8.28
C VAL A 278 -8.59 -19.68 -7.34
N ILE A 279 -8.85 -20.06 -6.08
CA ILE A 279 -9.43 -19.14 -5.08
C ILE A 279 -8.49 -17.96 -4.83
N MET A 280 -7.19 -18.23 -4.67
CA MET A 280 -6.19 -17.19 -4.46
C MET A 280 -6.11 -16.27 -5.69
N PHE A 281 -6.09 -16.84 -6.90
CA PHE A 281 -6.12 -16.07 -8.15
C PHE A 281 -7.37 -15.19 -8.26
N CYS A 282 -8.54 -15.71 -7.89
CA CYS A 282 -9.79 -14.95 -7.84
C CYS A 282 -9.72 -13.78 -6.85
N ILE A 283 -9.19 -14.00 -5.64
CA ILE A 283 -8.99 -12.93 -4.65
C ILE A 283 -8.05 -11.86 -5.20
N PHE A 284 -6.93 -12.27 -5.80
CA PHE A 284 -5.94 -11.35 -6.36
C PHE A 284 -6.51 -10.53 -7.52
N LYS A 285 -7.22 -11.17 -8.45
CA LYS A 285 -7.86 -10.51 -9.59
C LYS A 285 -8.97 -9.55 -9.12
N LYS A 286 -9.78 -9.97 -8.14
CA LYS A 286 -10.83 -9.11 -7.57
C LYS A 286 -10.23 -7.88 -6.90
N TYR A 287 -9.12 -8.04 -6.17
CA TYR A 287 -8.39 -6.90 -5.63
C TYR A 287 -7.93 -5.93 -6.69
N ASN A 288 -7.29 -6.42 -7.75
CA ASN A 288 -6.81 -5.56 -8.83
C ASN A 288 -7.97 -4.83 -9.53
N CYS A 289 -9.06 -5.54 -9.84
CA CYS A 289 -10.23 -4.95 -10.49
C CYS A 289 -10.86 -3.83 -9.64
N LEU A 290 -11.07 -4.09 -8.35
CA LEU A 290 -11.64 -3.10 -7.43
C LEU A 290 -10.72 -1.90 -7.24
N SER A 291 -9.39 -2.14 -7.27
CA SER A 291 -8.40 -1.06 -7.19
C SER A 291 -8.33 -0.19 -8.46
N LEU A 292 -8.63 -0.75 -9.63
CA LEU A 292 -8.60 -0.04 -10.91
C LEU A 292 -9.77 0.93 -11.03
N ASN A 293 -10.99 0.49 -10.69
CA ASN A 293 -12.17 1.35 -10.67
C ASN A 293 -12.02 2.54 -9.72
N LEU A 294 -11.21 2.43 -8.68
CA LEU A 294 -10.92 3.52 -7.73
C LEU A 294 -9.84 4.51 -8.23
N ASN A 295 -9.21 4.25 -9.38
CA ASN A 295 -8.19 5.11 -9.97
C ASN A 295 -8.68 5.88 -11.21
N GLU A 296 -9.76 5.42 -11.85
CA GLU A 296 -10.38 6.09 -13.01
C GLU A 296 -11.32 7.24 -12.62
N LEU A 297 -11.44 7.51 -11.31
CA LEU A 297 -12.21 8.59 -10.69
C LEU A 297 -11.25 9.59 -10.05
#